data_AF-A0A0P9D3B9-F1
#
_entry.id   AF-A0A0P9D3B9-F1
#
_cell.length_a   1.000
_cell.length_b   1.000
_cell.length_c   1.000
_cell.angle_alpha   90.00
_cell.angle_beta   90.00
_cell.angle_gamma   90.00
#
_symmetry.space_group_name_H-M   'P 1'
#
loop_
_entity.id
_entity.type
_entity.pdbx_description
1 polymer ?
#
loop_
_entity_poly.entity_id
_entity_poly.type
_entity_poly.pdbx_seq_one_letter_code
_entity_poly.pdbx_strand_id
1 'polypeptide(L)'
;MQQPLTSVPVSAPPAQQLPPRPRSIDDTGLSMTFVSDLVVRALYLIGEMTGQQIVDLLHLPYDNVIDQAINYLRREQMCEIKGTGGIGEKAYRYQATVRGVERAKEIGERTQYLGPAPVTLEAYIEMMQQHSTQGLIITEDSIRQAFSHLVIGEALLQQLGPAINSGKSIFLFGHAGNGKTSIAEAVAKLMSDTIMIPHAVIIDGQIIRVFDPIHHDRVPVPASLDHTYDKRWVLSKRPIVIAGGELNLDSLDLVYDEY
;
A
#
# COMPACT_ATOMS: atom_id res chain seq x y z
N MET A 1 -29.44 -12.38 -9.75
CA MET A 1 -28.02 -12.72 -10.01
C MET A 1 -27.50 -11.75 -11.05
N GLN A 2 -26.79 -10.70 -10.64
CA GLN A 2 -26.12 -9.77 -11.56
C GLN A 2 -24.73 -10.32 -11.87
N GLN A 3 -24.41 -10.45 -13.16
CA GLN A 3 -23.06 -10.79 -13.61
C GLN A 3 -22.11 -9.62 -13.30
N PRO A 4 -20.86 -9.88 -12.89
CA PRO A 4 -19.88 -8.81 -12.71
C PRO A 4 -19.55 -8.19 -14.08
N LEU A 5 -19.72 -6.87 -14.18
CA LEU A 5 -19.39 -6.09 -15.37
C LEU A 5 -17.87 -6.04 -15.53
N THR A 6 -17.38 -6.48 -16.69
CA THR A 6 -15.97 -6.54 -17.07
C THR A 6 -15.34 -5.14 -17.02
N SER A 7 -14.36 -4.95 -16.13
CA SER A 7 -13.59 -3.71 -16.04
C SER A 7 -12.67 -3.55 -17.25
N VAL A 8 -12.55 -2.33 -17.78
CA VAL A 8 -11.48 -1.95 -18.73
C VAL A 8 -10.12 -2.33 -18.11
N PRO A 9 -9.21 -2.97 -18.84
CA PRO A 9 -7.91 -3.36 -18.29
C PRO A 9 -7.11 -2.09 -17.97
N VAL A 10 -6.97 -1.81 -16.67
CA VAL A 10 -6.05 -0.79 -16.19
C VAL A 10 -4.64 -1.32 -16.41
N SER A 11 -3.91 -0.75 -17.38
CA SER A 11 -2.53 -1.13 -17.66
C SER A 11 -1.62 -0.72 -16.51
N ALA A 12 -0.69 -1.59 -16.12
CA ALA A 12 0.34 -1.25 -15.14
C ALA A 12 1.12 0.00 -15.61
N PRO A 13 1.44 0.93 -14.70
CA PRO A 13 2.16 2.14 -15.05
C PRO A 13 3.57 1.81 -15.56
N PRO A 14 4.17 2.67 -16.41
CA PRO A 14 5.56 2.53 -16.81
C PRO A 14 6.48 2.47 -15.59
N ALA A 15 7.57 1.70 -15.68
CA ALA A 15 8.51 1.44 -14.57
C ALA A 15 9.05 2.70 -13.86
N GLN A 16 9.04 3.85 -14.55
CA GLN A 16 9.43 5.16 -14.04
C GLN A 16 8.50 5.73 -12.95
N GLN A 17 7.33 5.15 -12.75
CA GLN A 17 6.34 5.57 -11.74
C GLN A 17 6.32 4.64 -10.51
N LEU A 18 7.23 3.66 -10.43
CA LEU A 18 7.35 2.79 -9.26
C LEU A 18 8.42 3.31 -8.29
N PRO A 19 8.19 3.28 -6.97
CA PRO A 19 9.19 3.67 -5.98
C PRO A 19 10.44 2.81 -6.12
N PRO A 20 11.64 3.40 -6.13
CA PRO A 20 12.87 2.64 -6.30
C PRO A 20 13.09 1.71 -5.11
N ARG A 21 13.57 0.49 -5.38
CA ARG A 21 13.97 -0.45 -4.33
C ARG A 21 15.06 0.18 -3.43
N PRO A 22 14.91 0.18 -2.09
CA PRO A 22 15.95 0.70 -1.19
C PRO A 22 17.24 -0.12 -1.32
N ARG A 23 18.40 0.51 -1.14
CA ARG A 23 19.73 -0.11 -1.26
C ARG A 23 20.53 -0.06 0.03
N SER A 24 20.01 0.63 1.04
CA SER A 24 20.59 0.78 2.37
C SER A 24 19.46 0.91 3.39
N ILE A 25 19.78 0.84 4.68
CA ILE A 25 18.82 1.12 5.75
C ILE A 25 18.37 2.59 5.68
N ASP A 26 19.27 3.51 5.41
CA ASP A 26 18.94 4.94 5.31
C ASP A 26 17.93 5.20 4.19
N ASP A 27 18.04 4.51 3.04
CA ASP A 27 17.08 4.59 1.93
C ASP A 27 15.67 4.13 2.35
N THR A 28 15.54 3.31 3.40
CA THR A 28 14.23 2.89 3.89
C THR A 28 13.51 4.00 4.66
N GLY A 29 14.24 5.02 5.13
CA GLY A 29 13.77 6.03 6.07
C GLY A 29 13.60 5.52 7.51
N LEU A 30 13.97 4.26 7.79
CA LEU A 30 13.88 3.63 9.11
C LEU A 30 15.26 3.54 9.76
N SER A 31 15.32 3.51 11.09
CA SER A 31 16.58 3.26 11.80
C SER A 31 16.97 1.79 11.79
N MET A 32 18.27 1.50 11.90
CA MET A 32 18.79 0.13 12.07
C MET A 32 18.07 -0.61 13.21
N THR A 33 17.93 0.05 14.37
CA THR A 33 17.26 -0.53 15.53
C THR A 33 15.80 -0.89 15.23
N PHE A 34 15.08 -0.04 14.48
CA PHE A 34 13.70 -0.32 14.11
C PHE A 34 13.59 -1.53 13.16
N VAL A 35 14.46 -1.60 12.14
CA VAL A 35 14.49 -2.77 11.23
C VAL A 35 14.87 -4.05 12.00
N SER A 36 15.86 -3.98 12.89
CA SER A 36 16.22 -5.09 13.78
C SER A 36 15.07 -5.49 14.72
N ASP A 37 14.32 -4.54 15.26
CA ASP A 37 13.15 -4.78 16.10
C ASP A 37 12.05 -5.52 15.31
N LEU A 38 11.81 -5.17 14.04
CA LEU A 38 10.90 -5.93 13.16
C LEU A 38 11.38 -7.36 12.94
N VAL A 39 12.68 -7.56 12.68
CA VAL A 39 13.27 -8.88 12.43
C VAL A 39 13.17 -9.77 13.67
N VAL A 40 13.59 -9.30 14.85
CA VAL A 40 13.55 -10.12 16.07
C VAL A 40 12.12 -10.44 16.49
N ARG A 41 11.18 -9.53 16.22
CA ARG A 41 9.76 -9.75 16.49
C ARG A 41 9.15 -10.78 15.54
N ALA A 42 9.55 -10.80 14.27
CA ALA A 42 9.18 -11.86 13.34
C ALA A 42 9.70 -13.24 13.82
N LEU A 43 10.97 -13.31 14.24
CA LEU A 43 11.55 -14.53 14.79
C LEU A 43 10.88 -15.01 16.10
N TYR A 44 10.36 -14.08 16.91
CA TYR A 44 9.61 -14.41 18.12
C TYR A 44 8.22 -14.97 17.80
N LEU A 45 7.47 -14.31 16.91
CA LEU A 45 6.07 -14.66 16.64
C LEU A 45 5.93 -15.87 15.71
N ILE A 46 6.79 -15.98 14.70
CA ILE A 46 6.74 -17.07 13.71
C ILE A 46 7.64 -18.24 14.12
N GLY A 47 8.75 -17.94 14.81
CA GLY A 47 9.76 -18.92 15.19
C GLY A 47 10.95 -18.92 14.23
N GLU A 48 11.44 -20.10 13.88
CA GLU A 48 12.62 -20.25 13.00
C GLU A 48 12.30 -19.79 11.57
N MET A 49 13.08 -18.85 11.05
CA MET A 49 12.89 -18.31 9.69
C MET A 49 14.20 -18.24 8.93
N THR A 50 14.15 -18.47 7.62
CA THR A 50 15.28 -18.17 6.72
C THR A 50 15.41 -16.66 6.49
N GLY A 51 16.61 -16.22 6.10
CA GLY A 51 16.81 -14.84 5.62
C GLY A 51 15.85 -14.47 4.48
N GLN A 52 15.55 -15.40 3.58
CA GLN A 52 14.58 -15.20 2.50
C GLN A 52 13.15 -15.03 3.03
N GLN A 53 12.72 -15.83 4.00
CA GLN A 53 11.39 -15.68 4.61
C GLN A 53 11.23 -14.33 5.31
N ILE A 54 12.30 -13.81 5.92
CA ILE A 54 12.30 -12.46 6.54
C ILE A 54 12.15 -11.37 5.46
N VAL A 55 12.85 -11.51 4.34
CA VAL A 55 12.71 -10.60 3.17
C VAL A 55 11.28 -10.62 2.63
N ASP A 56 10.69 -11.80 2.48
CA ASP A 56 9.34 -11.97 1.96
C ASP A 56 8.28 -11.42 2.93
N LEU A 57 8.51 -11.51 4.24
CA LEU A 57 7.61 -10.95 5.25
C LEU A 57 7.70 -9.42 5.33
N LEU A 58 8.91 -8.88 5.41
CA LEU A 58 9.15 -7.46 5.67
C LEU A 58 9.20 -6.62 4.39
N HIS A 59 9.20 -7.24 3.21
CA HIS A 59 9.35 -6.58 1.90
C HIS A 59 10.60 -5.71 1.78
N LEU A 60 11.63 -6.00 2.58
CA LEU A 60 12.91 -5.30 2.55
C LEU A 60 13.97 -6.14 1.82
N PRO A 61 14.91 -5.51 1.10
CA PRO A 61 16.02 -6.21 0.48
C PRO A 61 16.85 -7.00 1.49
N TYR A 62 17.37 -8.15 1.06
CA TYR A 62 18.31 -8.87 1.90
C TYR A 62 19.60 -8.07 2.11
N ASP A 63 20.21 -7.70 0.98
CA ASP A 63 21.55 -7.14 0.91
C ASP A 63 21.54 -5.67 1.38
N ASN A 64 22.46 -5.33 2.30
CA ASN A 64 22.60 -4.02 2.96
C ASN A 64 21.41 -3.54 3.82
N VAL A 65 20.43 -4.40 4.11
CA VAL A 65 19.27 -4.04 4.95
C VAL A 65 18.98 -5.17 5.96
N ILE A 66 18.40 -6.28 5.51
CA ILE A 66 18.06 -7.39 6.42
C ILE A 66 19.32 -8.09 6.94
N ASP A 67 20.35 -8.27 6.11
CA ASP A 67 21.64 -8.82 6.52
C ASP A 67 22.30 -7.99 7.63
N GLN A 68 22.29 -6.66 7.53
CA GLN A 68 22.85 -5.78 8.55
C GLN A 68 22.03 -5.82 9.84
N ALA A 69 20.69 -5.83 9.74
CA ALA A 69 19.80 -5.95 10.88
C ALA A 69 20.00 -7.29 11.62
N ILE A 70 20.14 -8.40 10.89
CA ILE A 70 20.48 -9.72 11.44
C ILE A 70 21.86 -9.70 12.10
N ASN A 71 22.87 -9.13 11.44
CA ASN A 71 24.23 -9.04 11.98
C ASN A 71 24.29 -8.19 13.26
N TYR A 72 23.50 -7.11 13.33
CA TYR A 72 23.31 -6.35 14.56
C TYR A 72 22.70 -7.22 15.66
N LEU A 73 21.58 -7.90 15.41
CA LEU A 73 20.92 -8.77 16.38
C LEU A 73 21.83 -9.91 16.86
N ARG A 74 22.64 -10.49 15.97
CA ARG A 74 23.60 -11.54 16.33
C ARG A 74 24.72 -11.02 17.23
N ARG A 75 25.27 -9.84 16.94
CA ARG A 75 26.27 -9.18 17.81
C ARG A 75 25.70 -8.89 19.20
N GLU A 76 24.44 -8.46 19.24
CA GLU A 76 23.68 -8.23 20.47
C GLU A 76 23.15 -9.54 21.10
N GLN A 77 23.49 -10.71 20.57
CA GLN A 77 23.04 -12.01 21.07
C GLN A 77 21.52 -12.15 21.16
N MET A 78 20.77 -11.44 20.32
CA MET A 78 19.31 -11.46 20.25
C MET A 78 18.79 -12.49 19.23
N CYS A 79 19.63 -12.90 18.27
CA CYS A 79 19.32 -14.04 17.41
C CYS A 79 20.56 -14.89 17.14
N GLU A 80 20.33 -16.12 16.73
CA GLU A 80 21.38 -17.07 16.39
C GLU A 80 21.01 -17.90 15.16
N ILE A 81 22.01 -18.52 14.53
CA ILE A 81 21.80 -19.42 13.39
C ILE A 81 21.59 -20.84 13.93
N LYS A 82 20.46 -21.45 13.62
CA LYS A 82 20.14 -22.84 13.99
C LYS A 82 20.58 -23.85 12.92
N GLY A 83 20.75 -23.41 11.69
CA GLY A 83 21.23 -24.25 10.60
C GLY A 83 21.16 -23.55 9.25
N THR A 84 21.34 -24.33 8.19
CA THR A 84 21.15 -23.86 6.81
C THR A 84 20.06 -24.67 6.12
N GLY A 85 19.21 -23.98 5.35
CA GLY A 85 18.21 -24.58 4.46
C GLY A 85 18.69 -24.72 3.03
N GLY A 86 19.93 -24.33 2.72
CA GLY A 86 20.44 -24.31 1.35
C GLY A 86 21.82 -23.65 1.23
N ILE A 87 22.07 -23.04 0.07
CA ILE A 87 23.34 -22.37 -0.24
C ILE A 87 23.15 -20.85 -0.13
N GLY A 88 24.12 -20.18 0.50
CA GLY A 88 24.13 -18.73 0.67
C GLY A 88 23.46 -18.26 1.96
N GLU A 89 23.76 -17.02 2.36
CA GLU A 89 23.36 -16.47 3.66
C GLU A 89 21.84 -16.29 3.79
N LYS A 90 21.13 -16.07 2.66
CA LYS A 90 19.66 -16.01 2.61
C LYS A 90 18.98 -17.31 3.04
N ALA A 91 19.69 -18.44 2.93
CA ALA A 91 19.18 -19.76 3.29
C ALA A 91 19.48 -20.15 4.75
N TYR A 92 20.26 -19.35 5.49
CA TYR A 92 20.47 -19.58 6.92
C TYR A 92 19.17 -19.41 7.68
N ARG A 93 18.93 -20.33 8.62
CA ARG A 93 17.76 -20.31 9.50
C ARG A 93 18.15 -19.68 10.82
N TYR A 94 17.42 -18.63 11.17
CA TYR A 94 17.62 -17.82 12.35
C TYR A 94 16.53 -18.11 13.38
N GLN A 95 16.87 -18.03 14.66
CA GLN A 95 15.92 -18.08 15.77
C GLN A 95 16.27 -17.00 16.79
N ALA A 96 15.24 -16.44 17.43
CA ALA A 96 15.44 -15.54 18.56
C ALA A 96 16.05 -16.29 19.75
N THR A 97 17.05 -15.69 20.40
CA THR A 97 17.59 -16.19 21.67
C THR A 97 16.65 -15.78 22.83
N VAL A 98 16.97 -16.18 24.06
CA VAL A 98 16.25 -15.69 25.26
C VAL A 98 16.21 -14.15 25.32
N ARG A 99 17.36 -13.49 25.09
CA ARG A 99 17.46 -12.02 25.06
C ARG A 99 16.65 -11.41 23.90
N GLY A 100 16.61 -12.09 22.75
CA GLY A 100 15.79 -11.66 21.61
C GLY A 100 14.29 -11.77 21.90
N VAL A 101 13.87 -12.83 22.58
CA VAL A 101 12.49 -13.03 23.03
C VAL A 101 12.07 -11.94 24.01
N GLU A 102 12.92 -11.60 24.98
CA GLU A 102 12.68 -10.50 25.92
C GLU A 102 12.49 -9.17 25.17
N ARG A 103 13.42 -8.85 24.26
CA ARG A 103 13.33 -7.65 23.42
C ARG A 103 12.04 -7.62 22.58
N ALA A 104 11.67 -8.75 21.96
CA ALA A 104 10.46 -8.85 21.16
C ALA A 104 9.18 -8.60 22.00
N LYS A 105 9.15 -9.03 23.26
CA LYS A 105 8.04 -8.76 24.18
C LYS A 105 7.94 -7.27 24.53
N GLU A 106 9.06 -6.61 24.86
CA GLU A 106 9.10 -5.15 25.11
C GLU A 106 8.63 -4.32 23.90
N ILE A 107 8.93 -4.78 22.67
CA ILE A 107 8.40 -4.16 21.45
C ILE A 107 6.89 -4.41 21.35
N GLY A 108 6.45 -5.63 21.67
CA GLY A 108 5.05 -6.05 21.67
C GLY A 108 4.14 -5.20 22.57
N GLU A 109 4.67 -4.66 23.67
CA GLU A 109 3.95 -3.72 24.55
C GLU A 109 3.61 -2.39 23.86
N ARG A 110 4.34 -2.03 22.80
CA ARG A 110 4.17 -0.77 22.07
C ARG A 110 3.45 -0.97 20.73
N THR A 111 3.61 -2.13 20.11
CA THR A 111 2.99 -2.43 18.82
C THR A 111 2.78 -3.92 18.62
N GLN A 112 1.61 -4.28 18.08
CA GLN A 112 1.27 -5.64 17.66
C GLN A 112 1.38 -5.84 16.14
N TYR A 113 1.88 -4.84 15.39
CA TYR A 113 2.04 -4.94 13.94
C TYR A 113 3.09 -5.98 13.50
N LEU A 114 2.70 -7.00 12.71
CA LEU A 114 3.64 -7.87 12.01
C LEU A 114 3.26 -7.91 10.52
N GLY A 115 4.20 -7.56 9.65
CA GLY A 115 3.97 -7.47 8.21
C GLY A 115 5.10 -6.72 7.51
N PRO A 116 4.88 -6.28 6.25
CA PRO A 116 5.84 -5.46 5.51
C PRO A 116 6.32 -4.26 6.32
N ALA A 117 7.61 -3.93 6.23
CA ALA A 117 8.13 -2.78 6.96
C ALA A 117 7.38 -1.50 6.53
N PRO A 118 7.01 -0.62 7.48
CA PRO A 118 6.32 0.61 7.13
C PRO A 118 7.22 1.55 6.33
N VAL A 119 6.60 2.48 5.62
CA VAL A 119 7.29 3.64 5.03
C VAL A 119 7.08 4.86 5.92
N THR A 120 7.97 5.86 5.84
CA THR A 120 7.78 7.09 6.61
C THR A 120 6.60 7.90 6.09
N LEU A 121 6.03 8.75 6.94
CA LEU A 121 4.95 9.65 6.53
C LEU A 121 5.40 10.57 5.39
N GLU A 122 6.63 11.04 5.42
CA GLU A 122 7.22 11.91 4.40
C GLU A 122 7.25 11.19 3.05
N ALA A 123 7.75 9.95 3.01
CA ALA A 123 7.77 9.14 1.80
C ALA A 123 6.35 8.88 1.26
N TYR A 124 5.38 8.65 2.15
CA TYR A 124 3.97 8.55 1.79
C TYR A 124 3.42 9.83 1.15
N ILE A 125 3.66 10.98 1.77
CA ILE A 125 3.22 12.28 1.26
C ILE A 125 3.85 12.57 -0.11
N GLU A 126 5.16 12.36 -0.26
CA GLU A 126 5.88 12.57 -1.53
C GLU A 126 5.29 11.70 -2.65
N MET A 127 5.03 10.41 -2.37
CA MET A 127 4.41 9.51 -3.34
C MET A 127 3.00 9.98 -3.72
N MET A 128 2.18 10.37 -2.74
CA MET A 128 0.82 10.86 -3.01
C MET A 128 0.82 12.16 -3.83
N GLN A 129 1.78 13.04 -3.61
CA GLN A 129 1.95 14.26 -4.41
C GLN A 129 2.32 13.95 -5.86
N GLN A 130 3.18 12.95 -6.10
CA GLN A 130 3.55 12.49 -7.45
C GLN A 130 2.36 11.83 -8.17
N HIS A 131 1.46 11.18 -7.43
CA HIS A 131 0.23 10.54 -7.94
C HIS A 131 -1.02 11.43 -7.85
N SER A 132 -0.83 12.74 -7.66
CA SER A 132 -1.93 13.70 -7.62
C SER A 132 -2.80 13.59 -8.87
N THR A 133 -4.12 13.67 -8.68
CA THR A 133 -5.11 13.69 -9.78
C THR A 133 -5.07 14.99 -10.59
N GLN A 134 -4.29 15.99 -10.15
CA GLN A 134 -4.03 17.21 -10.89
C GLN A 134 -3.25 16.89 -12.17
N GLY A 135 -3.99 16.75 -13.28
CA GLY A 135 -3.42 16.43 -14.59
C GLY A 135 -3.97 15.16 -15.23
N LEU A 136 -4.94 14.47 -14.62
CA LEU A 136 -5.62 13.35 -15.26
C LEU A 136 -6.43 13.88 -16.46
N ILE A 137 -5.95 13.63 -17.68
CA ILE A 137 -6.61 14.09 -18.91
C ILE A 137 -7.70 13.09 -19.27
N ILE A 138 -8.95 13.42 -18.95
CA ILE A 138 -10.10 12.63 -19.37
C ILE A 138 -10.52 13.12 -20.75
N THR A 139 -10.42 12.23 -21.73
CA THR A 139 -10.82 12.50 -23.12
C THR A 139 -12.34 12.46 -23.29
N GLU A 140 -12.86 13.13 -24.32
CA GLU A 140 -14.29 13.06 -24.65
C GLU A 140 -14.74 11.62 -24.93
N ASP A 141 -13.92 10.83 -25.62
CA ASP A 141 -14.23 9.42 -25.91
C ASP A 141 -14.34 8.59 -24.62
N SER A 142 -13.43 8.81 -23.66
CA SER A 142 -13.50 8.15 -22.34
C SER A 142 -14.80 8.49 -21.63
N ILE A 143 -15.20 9.77 -21.63
CA ILE A 143 -16.46 10.25 -21.05
C ILE A 143 -17.64 9.54 -21.74
N ARG A 144 -17.74 9.61 -23.07
CA ARG A 144 -18.82 8.97 -23.83
C ARG A 144 -18.90 7.47 -23.55
N GLN A 145 -17.77 6.78 -23.46
CA GLN A 145 -17.72 5.37 -23.14
C GLN A 145 -18.21 5.10 -21.71
N ALA A 146 -17.74 5.84 -20.72
CA ALA A 146 -18.14 5.65 -19.32
C ALA A 146 -19.63 5.94 -19.10
N PHE A 147 -20.19 6.92 -19.80
CA PHE A 147 -21.60 7.28 -19.68
C PHE A 147 -22.53 6.53 -20.66
N SER A 148 -22.00 5.67 -21.54
CA SER A 148 -22.76 4.96 -22.60
C SER A 148 -23.92 4.10 -22.10
N HIS A 149 -23.87 3.66 -20.85
CA HIS A 149 -24.92 2.87 -20.20
C HIS A 149 -26.02 3.74 -19.56
N LEU A 150 -25.90 5.08 -19.61
CA LEU A 150 -26.85 6.03 -19.04
C LEU A 150 -27.49 6.86 -20.14
N VAL A 151 -28.80 7.11 -20.03
CA VAL A 151 -29.53 8.02 -20.92
C VAL A 151 -29.32 9.45 -20.43
N ILE A 152 -28.28 10.10 -20.94
CA ILE A 152 -27.89 11.47 -20.56
C ILE A 152 -27.92 12.37 -21.79
N GLY A 153 -28.46 13.58 -21.65
CA GLY A 153 -28.44 14.57 -22.72
C GLY A 153 -27.04 15.11 -23.00
N GLU A 154 -26.72 15.37 -24.27
CA GLU A 154 -25.43 15.90 -24.72
C GLU A 154 -24.98 17.16 -23.96
N ALA A 155 -25.92 18.06 -23.63
CA ALA A 155 -25.61 19.28 -22.87
C ALA A 155 -25.05 19.00 -21.47
N LEU A 156 -25.54 17.96 -20.78
CA LEU A 156 -25.00 17.56 -19.47
C LEU A 156 -23.64 16.90 -19.62
N LEU A 157 -23.45 16.08 -20.65
CA LEU A 157 -22.16 15.44 -20.93
C LEU A 157 -21.06 16.48 -21.21
N GLN A 158 -21.40 17.53 -21.97
CA GLN A 158 -20.51 18.67 -22.24
C GLN A 158 -20.16 19.49 -20.99
N GLN A 159 -21.03 19.53 -19.99
CA GLN A 159 -20.75 20.18 -18.70
C GLN A 159 -19.91 19.32 -17.77
N LEU A 160 -20.17 18.00 -17.76
CA LEU A 160 -19.46 17.06 -16.90
C LEU A 160 -17.98 16.95 -17.26
N GLY A 161 -17.62 16.93 -18.55
CA GLY A 161 -16.22 16.78 -18.96
C GLY A 161 -15.26 17.80 -18.33
N PRO A 162 -15.49 19.12 -18.50
CA PRO A 162 -14.69 20.15 -17.85
C PRO A 162 -14.74 20.09 -16.32
N ALA A 163 -15.90 19.74 -15.74
CA ALA A 163 -16.06 19.64 -14.29
C ALA A 163 -15.18 18.52 -13.70
N ILE A 164 -15.16 17.34 -14.32
CA ILE A 164 -14.35 16.20 -13.87
C ILE A 164 -12.86 16.51 -14.07
N ASN A 165 -12.47 17.04 -15.23
CA ASN A 165 -11.08 17.44 -15.50
C ASN A 165 -10.57 18.56 -14.59
N SER A 166 -11.46 19.36 -13.99
CA SER A 166 -11.05 20.40 -13.04
C SER A 166 -10.51 19.85 -11.72
N GLY A 167 -10.79 18.58 -11.40
CA GLY A 167 -10.43 17.96 -10.12
C GLY A 167 -11.11 18.60 -8.90
N LYS A 168 -12.11 19.47 -9.11
CA LYS A 168 -12.87 20.14 -8.05
C LYS A 168 -14.09 19.33 -7.66
N SER A 169 -14.65 19.65 -6.49
CA SER A 169 -15.89 19.05 -6.00
C SER A 169 -17.05 19.32 -6.97
N ILE A 170 -17.79 18.25 -7.30
CA ILE A 170 -18.98 18.31 -8.16
C ILE A 170 -20.21 18.07 -7.28
N PHE A 171 -21.20 18.95 -7.37
CA PHE A 171 -22.47 18.79 -6.67
C PHE A 171 -23.58 18.42 -7.66
N LEU A 172 -24.07 17.17 -7.57
CA LEU A 172 -25.17 16.67 -8.41
C LEU A 172 -26.51 16.84 -7.69
N PHE A 173 -27.42 17.65 -8.25
CA PHE A 173 -28.73 17.92 -7.65
C PHE A 173 -29.88 17.64 -8.64
N GLY A 174 -31.09 17.46 -8.10
CA GLY A 174 -32.31 17.15 -8.87
C GLY A 174 -33.21 16.13 -8.16
N HIS A 175 -34.39 15.87 -8.72
CA HIS A 175 -35.35 14.91 -8.15
C HIS A 175 -34.75 13.50 -7.95
N ALA A 176 -35.28 12.75 -6.98
CA ALA A 176 -34.92 11.35 -6.80
C ALA A 176 -35.27 10.54 -8.06
N GLY A 177 -34.43 9.56 -8.42
CA GLY A 177 -34.61 8.76 -9.63
C GLY A 177 -33.90 9.27 -10.90
N ASN A 178 -33.36 10.50 -10.91
CA ASN A 178 -32.65 11.05 -12.08
C ASN A 178 -31.20 10.54 -12.27
N GLY A 179 -30.86 9.36 -11.74
CA GLY A 179 -29.55 8.75 -11.99
C GLY A 179 -28.33 9.44 -11.36
N LYS A 180 -28.49 10.31 -10.35
CA LYS A 180 -27.38 11.01 -9.68
C LYS A 180 -26.29 10.06 -9.16
N THR A 181 -26.69 8.98 -8.50
CA THR A 181 -25.76 7.93 -8.02
C THR A 181 -25.05 7.26 -9.19
N SER A 182 -25.77 6.96 -10.27
CA SER A 182 -25.19 6.34 -11.47
C SER A 182 -24.20 7.28 -12.18
N ILE A 183 -24.47 8.58 -12.20
CA ILE A 183 -23.52 9.59 -12.70
C ILE A 183 -22.26 9.59 -11.82
N ALA A 184 -22.40 9.61 -10.50
CA ALA A 184 -21.26 9.56 -9.59
C ALA A 184 -20.41 8.30 -9.77
N GLU A 185 -21.04 7.12 -9.92
CA GLU A 185 -20.36 5.86 -10.22
C GLU A 185 -19.65 5.86 -11.58
N ALA A 186 -20.25 6.48 -12.60
CA ALA A 186 -19.63 6.62 -13.92
C ALA A 186 -18.40 7.56 -13.87
N VAL A 187 -18.49 8.67 -13.12
CA VAL A 187 -17.35 9.57 -12.85
C VAL A 187 -16.24 8.83 -12.11
N ALA A 188 -16.59 8.09 -11.07
CA ALA A 188 -15.65 7.23 -10.35
C ALA A 188 -14.88 6.30 -11.30
N LYS A 189 -15.60 5.59 -12.19
CA LYS A 189 -14.96 4.71 -13.19
C LYS A 189 -14.04 5.44 -14.17
N LEU A 190 -14.31 6.71 -14.49
CA LEU A 190 -13.42 7.52 -15.34
C LEU A 190 -12.07 7.81 -14.68
N MET A 191 -12.03 7.86 -13.35
CA MET A 191 -10.82 8.13 -12.57
C MET A 191 -10.01 6.85 -12.26
N SER A 192 -10.21 5.78 -13.02
CA SER A 192 -9.63 4.45 -12.78
C SER A 192 -8.17 4.31 -13.24
N ASP A 193 -7.31 5.24 -12.84
CA ASP A 193 -5.86 5.07 -12.92
C ASP A 193 -5.34 4.16 -11.78
N THR A 194 -4.02 3.99 -11.72
CA THR A 194 -3.35 3.27 -10.65
C THR A 194 -2.59 4.21 -9.73
N ILE A 195 -2.51 3.85 -8.46
CA ILE A 195 -1.75 4.55 -7.44
C ILE A 195 -0.91 3.58 -6.60
N MET A 196 0.22 4.04 -6.07
CA MET A 196 1.05 3.29 -5.14
C MET A 196 0.57 3.51 -3.70
N ILE A 197 0.12 2.46 -3.03
CA ILE A 197 -0.36 2.50 -1.65
C ILE A 197 0.61 1.70 -0.78
N PRO A 198 1.20 2.26 0.28
CA PRO A 198 2.07 1.50 1.16
C PRO A 198 1.27 0.47 1.96
N HIS A 199 1.89 -0.64 2.35
CA HIS A 199 1.27 -1.57 3.27
C HIS A 199 0.95 -0.91 4.62
N ALA A 200 1.91 -0.14 5.14
CA ALA A 200 1.78 0.61 6.37
C ALA A 200 2.67 1.87 6.35
N VAL A 201 2.30 2.86 7.17
CA VAL A 201 3.09 4.07 7.42
C VAL A 201 3.50 4.13 8.89
N ILE A 202 4.65 4.73 9.18
CA ILE A 202 5.10 5.02 10.54
C ILE A 202 5.05 6.51 10.84
N ILE A 203 4.48 6.86 12.00
CA ILE A 203 4.34 8.24 12.51
C ILE A 203 4.61 8.21 14.01
N ASP A 204 5.61 8.96 14.48
CA ASP A 204 5.96 9.05 15.91
C ASP A 204 6.12 7.69 16.61
N GLY A 205 6.66 6.69 15.90
CA GLY A 205 6.85 5.32 16.39
C GLY A 205 5.60 4.43 16.35
N GLN A 206 4.44 4.97 15.97
CA GLN A 206 3.20 4.23 15.74
C GLN A 206 3.11 3.77 14.29
N ILE A 207 2.56 2.57 14.07
CA ILE A 207 2.40 1.99 12.74
C ILE A 207 0.93 1.98 12.38
N ILE A 208 0.58 2.58 11.24
CA ILE A 208 -0.78 2.63 10.72
C ILE A 208 -0.84 1.78 9.45
N ARG A 209 -1.74 0.80 9.41
CA ARG A 209 -2.03 0.02 8.19
C ARG A 209 -2.74 0.94 7.21
N VAL A 210 -2.24 0.99 5.97
CA VAL A 210 -2.86 1.81 4.91
C VAL A 210 -3.49 0.89 3.87
N PHE A 211 -2.77 -0.15 3.44
CA PHE A 211 -3.33 -1.11 2.48
C PHE A 211 -4.34 -2.05 3.17
N ASP A 212 -5.62 -1.86 2.86
CA ASP A 212 -6.70 -2.80 3.13
C ASP A 212 -7.13 -3.59 1.86
N PRO A 213 -7.00 -4.93 1.82
CA PRO A 213 -7.43 -5.73 0.66
C PRO A 213 -8.95 -5.75 0.40
N ILE A 214 -9.78 -5.28 1.33
CA ILE A 214 -11.23 -5.12 1.13
C ILE A 214 -11.52 -3.90 0.25
N HIS A 215 -10.76 -2.82 0.44
CA HIS A 215 -10.99 -1.53 -0.21
C HIS A 215 -10.00 -1.23 -1.35
N HIS A 216 -8.89 -1.96 -1.41
CA HIS A 216 -7.83 -1.76 -2.40
C HIS A 216 -7.71 -2.93 -3.37
N ASP A 217 -8.01 -2.64 -4.63
CA ASP A 217 -7.83 -3.59 -5.73
C ASP A 217 -6.36 -3.61 -6.15
N ARG A 218 -5.63 -4.68 -5.84
CA ARG A 218 -4.24 -4.85 -6.25
C ARG A 218 -4.12 -5.01 -7.77
N VAL A 219 -3.20 -4.28 -8.38
CA VAL A 219 -2.81 -4.45 -9.78
C VAL A 219 -1.48 -5.20 -9.83
N PRO A 220 -1.39 -6.33 -10.55
CA PRO A 220 -0.13 -7.06 -10.69
C PRO A 220 0.93 -6.21 -11.38
N VAL A 221 2.11 -6.12 -10.76
CA VAL A 221 3.30 -5.55 -11.40
C VAL A 221 3.95 -6.64 -12.26
N PRO A 222 4.40 -6.35 -13.50
CA PRO A 222 5.08 -7.34 -14.33
C PRO A 222 6.29 -7.94 -13.62
N ALA A 223 6.47 -9.26 -13.73
CA ALA A 223 7.55 -9.98 -13.07
C ALA A 223 8.95 -9.47 -13.44
N SER A 224 9.11 -8.87 -14.63
CA SER A 224 10.36 -8.24 -15.07
C SER A 224 10.79 -7.05 -14.21
N LEU A 225 9.86 -6.43 -13.48
CA LEU A 225 10.10 -5.30 -12.59
C LEU A 225 10.16 -5.69 -11.11
N ASP A 226 9.92 -6.97 -10.77
CA ASP A 226 9.77 -7.42 -9.37
C ASP A 226 11.00 -7.13 -8.48
N HIS A 227 12.18 -6.98 -9.09
CA HIS A 227 13.43 -6.66 -8.38
C HIS A 227 13.83 -5.18 -8.42
N THR A 228 13.07 -4.33 -9.11
CA THR A 228 13.47 -2.93 -9.35
C THR A 228 12.77 -1.94 -8.42
N TYR A 229 11.62 -2.31 -7.85
CA TYR A 229 10.81 -1.41 -7.01
C TYR A 229 10.76 -1.83 -5.54
N ASP A 230 10.37 -0.88 -4.70
CA ASP A 230 10.16 -1.09 -3.28
C ASP A 230 8.83 -1.82 -3.02
N LYS A 231 8.93 -3.06 -2.55
CA LYS A 231 7.79 -3.94 -2.30
C LYS A 231 6.96 -3.55 -1.07
N ARG A 232 7.42 -2.59 -0.25
CA ARG A 232 6.59 -1.99 0.81
C ARG A 232 5.38 -1.27 0.24
N TRP A 233 5.39 -0.98 -1.05
CA TRP A 233 4.29 -0.37 -1.80
C TRP A 233 3.54 -1.37 -2.66
N VAL A 234 2.23 -1.18 -2.72
CA VAL A 234 1.29 -1.96 -3.50
C VAL A 234 0.75 -1.07 -4.62
N LEU A 235 0.94 -1.51 -5.86
CA LEU A 235 0.22 -0.92 -6.98
C LEU A 235 -1.25 -1.33 -6.86
N SER A 236 -2.14 -0.35 -6.77
CA SER A 236 -3.58 -0.54 -6.66
C SER A 236 -4.31 0.31 -7.68
N LYS A 237 -5.52 -0.10 -8.08
CA LYS A 237 -6.44 0.84 -8.73
C LYS A 237 -6.72 1.97 -7.76
N ARG A 238 -6.95 3.18 -8.28
CA ARG A 238 -7.31 4.31 -7.41
C ARG A 238 -8.53 3.94 -6.55
N PRO A 239 -8.42 4.02 -5.22
CA PRO A 239 -9.51 3.66 -4.34
C PRO A 239 -10.64 4.67 -4.49
N ILE A 240 -11.88 4.17 -4.51
CA ILE A 240 -13.07 5.01 -4.61
C ILE A 240 -14.00 4.58 -3.49
N VAL A 241 -14.28 5.51 -2.59
CA VAL A 241 -15.19 5.29 -1.46
C VAL A 241 -16.50 5.98 -1.76
N ILE A 242 -17.59 5.23 -1.77
CA ILE A 242 -18.95 5.75 -1.87
C ILE A 242 -19.54 5.74 -0.46
N ALA A 243 -19.88 6.91 0.04
CA ALA A 243 -20.40 7.09 1.39
C ALA A 243 -21.83 7.65 1.35
N GLY A 244 -22.71 7.08 2.18
CA GLY A 244 -24.06 7.58 2.43
C GLY A 244 -24.10 8.71 3.47
N GLY A 245 -25.31 9.08 3.89
CA GLY A 245 -25.52 10.12 4.92
C GLY A 245 -25.05 9.71 6.31
N GLU A 246 -24.73 8.43 6.52
CA GLU A 246 -24.17 7.87 7.74
C GLU A 246 -22.68 8.17 7.96
N LEU A 247 -21.94 8.64 6.95
CA LEU A 247 -20.53 8.98 7.09
C LEU A 247 -20.38 10.33 7.80
N ASN A 248 -19.91 10.30 9.05
CA ASN A 248 -19.54 11.49 9.80
C ASN A 248 -18.01 11.64 9.83
N LEU A 249 -17.51 12.79 10.30
CA LEU A 249 -16.07 13.04 10.41
C LEU A 249 -15.39 12.04 11.35
N ASP A 250 -16.07 11.63 12.43
CA ASP A 250 -15.57 10.63 13.37
C ASP A 250 -15.34 9.25 12.70
N SER A 251 -16.07 8.94 11.62
CA SER A 251 -15.87 7.72 10.81
C SER A 251 -14.59 7.76 9.98
N LEU A 252 -13.95 8.93 9.86
CA LEU A 252 -12.70 9.13 9.13
C LEU A 252 -11.47 9.17 10.06
N ASP A 253 -11.67 9.09 11.37
CA ASP A 253 -10.58 9.04 12.33
C ASP A 253 -9.89 7.68 12.37
N LEU A 254 -8.64 7.70 12.83
CA LEU A 254 -7.86 6.49 13.04
C LEU A 254 -8.43 5.71 14.21
N VAL A 255 -8.87 4.48 13.93
CA VAL A 255 -9.32 3.54 14.96
C VAL A 255 -8.15 2.70 15.41
N TYR A 256 -7.91 2.65 16.72
CA TYR A 256 -6.94 1.74 17.29
C TYR A 256 -7.47 0.30 17.21
N ASP A 257 -6.70 -0.58 16.58
CA ASP A 257 -6.99 -2.01 16.57
C ASP A 257 -6.41 -2.65 17.84
N GLU A 258 -7.27 -3.05 18.77
CA GLU A 258 -6.87 -3.70 20.02
C GLU A 258 -6.46 -5.18 19.84
N TYR A 259 -6.52 -5.72 18.61
CA TYR A 259 -6.39 -7.15 18.33
C TYR A 259 -5.39 -7.51 17.22
#